data_AF-A0A849VAT0-F1
#
_entry.id   AF-A0A849VAT0-F1
#
_cell.length_a   1.000
_cell.length_b   1.000
_cell.length_c   1.000
_cell.angle_alpha   90.00
_cell.angle_beta   90.00
_cell.angle_gamma   90.00
#
_symmetry.space_group_name_H-M   'P 1'
#
loop_
_entity.id
_entity.type
_entity.pdbx_description
1 polymer ?
#
loop_
_entity_poly.entity_id
_entity_poly.type
_entity_poly.pdbx_seq_one_letter_code
_entity_poly.pdbx_strand_id
1 'polypeptide(L)'
;MTAQAIFDPSKAEVVVITGKGKNQTEKRAGSKLVGLTKNGWDLKVQIENLQTKLKEVNEQIIDIAGVGVSVVIKGVSRASTSETARYNITDADSLKEALGERFDDLTSVDIKHKTTPKLKEICNTPEHELCDSVRACVSVDYSTSVRWTAEKPA
;
A
#
# COMPACT_ATOMS: atom_id res chain seq x y z
N MET A 1 -28.71 0.79 17.62
CA MET A 1 -28.17 -0.48 18.16
C MET A 1 -28.04 -1.46 17.02
N THR A 2 -26.86 -1.53 16.41
CA THR A 2 -26.61 -2.41 15.26
C THR A 2 -26.16 -3.76 15.80
N ALA A 3 -26.94 -4.81 15.53
CA ALA A 3 -26.64 -6.16 15.96
C ALA A 3 -25.30 -6.60 15.35
N GLN A 4 -24.29 -6.80 16.21
CA GLN A 4 -23.05 -7.43 15.85
C GLN A 4 -23.34 -8.92 15.67
N ALA A 5 -23.38 -9.40 14.43
CA ALA A 5 -23.51 -10.82 14.15
C ALA A 5 -22.36 -11.56 14.85
N ILE A 6 -22.70 -12.38 15.84
CA ILE A 6 -21.74 -13.22 16.57
C ILE A 6 -21.24 -14.27 15.57
N PHE A 7 -20.00 -14.11 15.12
CA PHE A 7 -19.31 -15.08 14.28
C PHE A 7 -19.14 -16.38 15.07
N ASP A 8 -19.84 -17.45 14.66
CA ASP A 8 -19.69 -18.80 15.19
C ASP A 8 -18.52 -19.50 14.50
N PRO A 9 -17.36 -19.66 15.17
CA PRO A 9 -16.16 -20.23 14.57
C PRO A 9 -16.30 -21.73 14.25
N SER A 10 -17.34 -22.41 14.74
CA SER A 10 -17.59 -23.83 14.49
C SER A 10 -18.31 -24.10 13.17
N LYS A 11 -18.88 -23.07 12.53
CA LYS A 11 -19.62 -23.14 11.27
C LYS A 11 -18.86 -22.60 10.05
N ALA A 12 -17.65 -22.06 10.24
CA ALA A 12 -16.85 -21.54 9.14
C ALA A 12 -16.23 -22.70 8.34
N GLU A 13 -16.87 -23.09 7.25
CA GLU A 13 -16.25 -23.97 6.25
C GLU A 13 -15.09 -23.18 5.61
N VAL A 14 -13.85 -23.54 5.92
CA VAL A 14 -12.70 -22.76 5.43
C VAL A 14 -12.38 -23.21 4.02
N VAL A 15 -12.71 -22.33 3.09
CA VAL A 15 -12.67 -22.58 1.67
C VAL A 15 -11.45 -21.87 1.05
N VAL A 16 -10.64 -22.62 0.30
CA VAL A 16 -9.77 -22.03 -0.73
C VAL A 16 -10.65 -21.70 -1.93
N ILE A 17 -10.85 -20.42 -2.19
CA ILE A 17 -11.48 -19.97 -3.44
C ILE A 17 -10.39 -19.95 -4.52
N THR A 18 -10.48 -20.89 -5.47
CA THR A 18 -9.68 -20.83 -6.68
C THR A 18 -10.50 -20.19 -7.81
N GLY A 19 -10.00 -19.09 -8.37
CA GLY A 19 -10.65 -18.32 -9.45
C GLY A 19 -11.18 -16.95 -9.03
N LYS A 20 -11.77 -16.19 -9.97
CA LYS A 20 -12.49 -14.93 -9.72
C LYS A 20 -13.86 -14.98 -10.43
N GLY A 21 -14.90 -14.41 -9.83
CA GLY A 21 -16.23 -14.28 -10.45
C GLY A 21 -16.94 -15.63 -10.66
N LYS A 22 -17.54 -15.85 -11.83
CA LYS A 22 -18.34 -17.05 -12.15
C LYS A 22 -17.55 -18.38 -12.15
N ASN A 23 -16.21 -18.33 -12.08
CA ASN A 23 -15.33 -19.50 -11.99
C ASN A 23 -14.80 -19.74 -10.56
N GLN A 24 -15.45 -19.16 -9.54
CA GLN A 24 -15.16 -19.44 -8.15
C GLN A 24 -15.44 -20.92 -7.86
N THR A 25 -14.39 -21.63 -7.48
CA THR A 25 -14.49 -23.00 -6.99
C THR A 25 -14.06 -23.03 -5.54
N GLU A 26 -14.91 -23.63 -4.72
CA GLU A 26 -14.73 -23.74 -3.28
C GLU A 26 -14.13 -25.11 -2.95
N LYS A 27 -12.96 -25.12 -2.34
CA LYS A 27 -12.30 -26.36 -1.88
C LYS A 27 -11.95 -26.26 -0.41
N ARG A 28 -12.09 -27.37 0.31
CA ARG A 28 -11.68 -27.46 1.71
C ARG A 28 -10.19 -27.12 1.85
N ALA A 29 -9.88 -26.12 2.67
CA ALA A 29 -8.51 -25.73 2.95
C ALA A 29 -7.83 -26.69 3.95
N GLY A 30 -6.53 -26.92 3.77
CA GLY A 30 -5.72 -27.66 4.74
C GLY A 30 -5.58 -26.88 6.06
N SER A 31 -5.67 -27.57 7.19
CA SER A 31 -5.67 -26.97 8.54
C SER A 31 -4.50 -26.00 8.82
N LYS A 32 -3.31 -26.30 8.28
CA LYS A 32 -2.13 -25.42 8.38
C LYS A 32 -2.35 -24.07 7.69
N LEU A 33 -2.94 -24.07 6.49
CA LEU A 33 -3.24 -22.84 5.75
C LEU A 33 -4.30 -22.02 6.47
N VAL A 34 -5.34 -22.68 7.00
CA VAL A 34 -6.36 -22.02 7.83
C VAL A 34 -5.75 -21.33 9.04
N GLY A 35 -4.91 -22.04 9.79
CA GLY A 35 -4.24 -21.49 10.98
C GLY A 35 -3.37 -20.28 10.64
N LEU A 36 -2.60 -20.35 9.55
CA LEU A 36 -1.78 -19.23 9.08
C LEU A 36 -2.62 -18.03 8.62
N THR A 37 -3.70 -18.25 7.87
CA THR A 37 -4.59 -17.19 7.40
C THR A 37 -5.27 -16.49 8.58
N LYS A 38 -5.79 -17.24 9.56
CA LYS A 38 -6.41 -16.66 10.76
C LYS A 38 -5.41 -15.86 11.59
N ASN A 39 -4.25 -16.45 11.89
CA ASN A 39 -3.20 -15.75 12.65
C ASN A 39 -2.73 -14.48 11.93
N GLY A 40 -2.53 -14.55 10.62
CA GLY A 40 -2.13 -13.38 9.81
C GLY A 40 -3.19 -12.28 9.81
N TRP A 41 -4.47 -12.64 9.77
CA TRP A 41 -5.57 -11.69 9.90
C TRP A 41 -5.62 -11.03 11.28
N ASP A 42 -5.52 -11.81 12.35
CA ASP A 42 -5.52 -11.30 13.72
C ASP A 42 -4.34 -10.34 13.96
N LEU A 43 -3.15 -10.68 13.47
CA LEU A 43 -1.96 -9.80 13.52
C LEU A 43 -2.18 -8.52 12.72
N LYS A 44 -2.79 -8.61 11.53
CA LYS A 44 -3.08 -7.42 10.74
C LYS A 44 -4.02 -6.46 11.48
N VAL A 45 -5.10 -6.97 12.06
CA VAL A 45 -6.06 -6.15 12.82
C VAL A 45 -5.35 -5.48 14.00
N GLN A 46 -4.47 -6.20 14.69
CA GLN A 46 -3.64 -5.62 15.76
C GLN A 46 -2.71 -4.52 15.25
N ILE A 47 -2.05 -4.71 14.10
CA ILE A 47 -1.18 -3.70 13.48
C ILE A 47 -1.97 -2.45 13.13
N GLU A 48 -3.12 -2.58 12.47
CA GLU A 48 -3.96 -1.44 12.08
C GLU A 48 -4.44 -0.66 13.31
N ASN A 49 -4.85 -1.37 14.38
CA ASN A 49 -5.22 -0.76 15.64
C ASN A 49 -4.03 -0.04 16.32
N LEU A 50 -2.85 -0.66 16.34
CA LEU A 50 -1.64 -0.05 16.92
C LEU A 50 -1.16 1.15 16.11
N GLN A 51 -1.24 1.09 14.78
CA GLN A 51 -0.93 2.23 13.90
C GLN A 51 -1.87 3.40 14.17
N THR A 52 -3.16 3.13 14.40
CA THR A 52 -4.15 4.16 14.75
C THR A 52 -3.80 4.82 16.09
N LYS A 53 -3.54 4.02 17.13
CA LYS A 53 -3.11 4.53 18.45
C LYS A 53 -1.79 5.30 18.38
N LEU A 54 -0.83 4.83 17.59
CA LEU A 54 0.44 5.52 17.40
C LEU A 54 0.23 6.88 16.70
N LYS A 55 -0.69 6.95 15.74
CA LYS A 55 -1.05 8.21 15.09
C LYS A 55 -1.62 9.21 16.09
N GLU A 56 -2.54 8.79 16.96
CA GLU A 56 -3.10 9.64 18.02
C GLU A 56 -2.00 10.14 18.98
N VAL A 57 -1.06 9.28 19.38
CA VAL A 57 0.09 9.67 20.21
C VAL A 57 0.99 10.67 19.48
N ASN A 58 1.26 10.47 18.19
CA ASN A 58 2.06 11.40 17.41
C ASN A 58 1.39 12.77 17.28
N GLU A 59 0.06 12.82 17.08
CA GLU A 59 -0.72 14.06 17.08
C GLU A 59 -0.59 14.78 18.42
N GLN A 60 -0.75 14.08 19.55
CA GLN A 60 -0.55 14.67 20.88
C GLN A 60 0.88 15.17 21.11
N ILE A 61 1.90 14.45 20.63
CA ILE A 61 3.30 14.90 20.71
C ILE A 61 3.50 16.18 19.90
N ILE A 62 2.94 16.27 18.69
CA ILE A 62 3.01 17.47 17.84
C ILE A 62 2.30 18.64 18.53
N ASP A 63 1.13 18.42 19.10
CA ASP A 63 0.36 19.47 19.80
C ASP A 63 1.11 20.04 21.01
N ILE A 64 1.83 19.19 21.76
CA ILE A 64 2.56 19.60 22.97
C ILE A 64 3.95 20.19 22.63
N ALA A 65 4.72 19.54 21.76
CA ALA A 65 6.11 19.91 21.49
C ALA A 65 6.28 20.89 20.32
N GLY A 66 5.28 21.01 19.46
CA GLY A 66 5.35 21.77 18.21
C GLY A 66 6.12 21.05 17.10
N VAL A 67 6.14 21.67 15.92
CA VAL A 67 6.87 21.19 14.73
C VAL A 67 8.34 21.61 14.77
N GLY A 68 9.25 20.76 14.30
CA GLY A 68 10.68 21.05 14.19
C GLY A 68 11.49 20.72 15.45
N VAL A 69 10.91 19.99 16.40
CA VAL A 69 11.51 19.69 17.71
C VAL A 69 11.82 18.21 17.83
N SER A 70 12.89 17.88 18.57
CA SER A 70 13.20 16.49 18.93
C SER A 70 13.02 16.27 20.44
N VAL A 71 12.11 15.39 20.80
CA VAL A 71 11.91 14.91 22.18
C VAL A 71 12.74 13.65 22.37
N VAL A 72 13.65 13.68 23.35
CA VAL A 72 14.60 12.57 23.60
C VAL A 72 14.41 12.02 25.00
N ILE A 73 14.09 10.73 25.09
CA ILE A 73 14.14 9.96 26.33
C ILE A 73 15.44 9.16 26.30
N LYS A 74 16.45 9.63 27.05
CA LYS A 74 17.81 9.06 27.03
C LYS A 74 17.77 7.54 27.30
N GLY A 75 18.39 6.76 26.40
CA GLY A 75 18.46 5.30 26.49
C GLY A 75 17.19 4.56 26.04
N VAL A 76 16.12 5.27 25.65
CA VAL A 76 14.84 4.67 25.27
C VAL A 76 14.46 5.04 23.84
N SER A 77 14.30 6.33 23.54
CA SER A 77 13.77 6.77 22.24
C SER A 77 14.06 8.23 21.90
N ARG A 78 13.93 8.56 20.61
CA ARG A 78 13.87 9.92 20.07
C ARG A 78 12.65 10.02 19.17
N ALA A 79 11.83 11.04 19.39
CA ALA A 79 10.75 11.43 18.49
C ALA A 79 11.09 12.81 17.91
N SER A 80 11.14 12.94 16.58
CA SER A 80 11.40 14.20 15.90
C SER A 80 10.15 14.61 15.13
N THR A 81 9.67 15.83 15.31
CA THR A 81 8.54 16.39 14.61
C THR A 81 9.02 17.23 13.44
N SER A 82 8.41 17.06 12.27
CA SER A 82 8.73 17.83 11.07
C SER A 82 7.47 17.99 10.23
N GLU A 83 7.31 19.15 9.61
CA GLU A 83 6.26 19.40 8.64
C GLU A 83 6.84 19.34 7.23
N THR A 84 6.11 18.73 6.31
CA THR A 84 6.49 18.68 4.90
C THR A 84 5.24 18.87 4.06
N ALA A 85 5.22 19.93 3.26
CA ALA A 85 4.17 20.15 2.28
C ALA A 85 4.63 19.63 0.92
N ARG A 86 3.75 18.90 0.22
CA ARG A 86 3.92 18.58 -1.20
C ARG A 86 2.91 19.39 -1.99
N TYR A 87 3.41 20.19 -2.92
CA TYR A 87 2.58 20.95 -3.84
C TYR A 87 2.49 20.18 -5.15
N ASN A 88 1.27 19.80 -5.54
CA ASN A 88 1.01 19.20 -6.84
C ASN A 88 0.41 20.27 -7.75
N ILE A 89 1.00 20.47 -8.93
CA ILE A 89 0.49 21.39 -9.93
C ILE A 89 -0.73 20.73 -10.60
N THR A 90 -1.92 21.30 -10.41
CA THR A 90 -3.17 20.82 -11.02
C THR A 90 -3.45 21.45 -12.39
N ASP A 91 -2.97 22.67 -12.59
CA ASP A 91 -3.08 23.43 -13.83
C ASP A 91 -1.73 24.10 -14.10
N ALA A 92 -0.97 23.54 -15.04
CA ALA A 92 0.35 24.02 -15.38
C ALA A 92 0.30 25.29 -16.23
N ASP A 93 -0.73 25.44 -17.06
CA ASP A 93 -0.85 26.57 -17.99
C ASP A 93 -1.18 27.85 -17.21
N SER A 94 -2.18 27.80 -16.32
CA SER A 94 -2.52 28.92 -15.45
C SER A 94 -1.37 29.28 -14.50
N LEU A 95 -0.63 28.29 -14.00
CA LEU A 95 0.53 28.53 -13.15
C LEU A 95 1.69 29.17 -13.92
N LYS A 96 1.88 28.80 -15.19
CA LYS A 96 2.88 29.39 -16.08
C LYS A 96 2.54 30.85 -16.42
N GLU A 97 1.27 31.16 -16.64
CA GLU A 97 0.81 32.55 -16.81
C GLU A 97 1.09 33.40 -15.56
N ALA A 98 0.87 32.83 -14.36
CA ALA A 98 1.10 33.52 -13.10
C ALA A 98 2.60 33.71 -12.76
N LEU A 99 3.45 32.71 -13.04
CA LEU A 99 4.88 32.72 -12.69
C LEU A 99 5.79 33.31 -13.78
N GLY A 100 5.30 33.41 -15.02
CA GLY A 100 6.05 33.93 -16.16
C GLY A 100 7.37 33.18 -16.36
N GLU A 101 8.46 33.93 -16.52
CA GLU A 101 9.81 33.39 -16.79
C GLU A 101 10.36 32.52 -15.65
N ARG A 102 9.84 32.65 -14.42
CA ARG A 102 10.29 31.86 -13.27
C ARG A 102 9.72 30.45 -13.22
N PHE A 103 8.75 30.12 -14.09
CA PHE A 103 8.10 28.82 -14.07
C PHE A 103 9.10 27.66 -14.23
N ASP A 104 10.01 27.76 -15.21
CA ASP A 104 10.98 26.69 -15.50
C ASP A 104 12.10 26.58 -14.46
N ASP A 105 12.35 27.64 -13.67
CA ASP A 105 13.28 27.65 -12.53
C ASP A 105 12.67 27.01 -11.26
N LEU A 106 11.36 27.17 -11.08
CA LEU A 106 10.64 26.77 -9.86
C LEU A 106 9.92 25.43 -9.99
N THR A 107 9.83 24.87 -11.19
CA THR A 107 9.13 23.62 -11.45
C THR A 107 10.06 22.62 -12.10
N SER A 108 9.80 21.33 -11.87
CA SER A 108 10.49 20.25 -12.56
C SER A 108 9.46 19.29 -13.12
N VAL A 109 9.70 18.82 -14.34
CA VAL A 109 8.83 17.86 -15.00
C VAL A 109 9.37 16.46 -14.73
N ASP A 110 8.61 15.67 -13.97
CA ASP A 110 8.87 14.24 -13.80
C ASP A 110 7.93 13.45 -14.73
N ILE A 111 8.50 12.78 -15.73
CA ILE A 111 7.75 11.92 -16.66
C ILE A 111 7.85 10.48 -16.21
N LYS A 112 6.80 10.01 -15.53
CA LYS A 112 6.70 8.62 -15.07
C LYS A 112 6.00 7.72 -16.09
N HIS A 113 6.76 6.89 -16.80
CA HIS A 113 6.21 5.86 -17.66
C HIS A 113 5.75 4.64 -16.86
N LYS A 114 4.47 4.28 -16.98
CA LYS A 114 3.92 3.04 -16.40
C LYS A 114 4.02 1.90 -17.41
N THR A 115 4.67 0.81 -17.03
CA THR A 115 4.74 -0.40 -17.87
C THR A 115 3.34 -0.99 -18.09
N THR A 116 2.96 -1.22 -19.35
CA THR A 116 1.69 -1.84 -19.71
C THR A 116 1.79 -3.37 -19.67
N PRO A 117 0.66 -4.11 -19.61
CA PRO A 117 0.67 -5.56 -19.70
C PRO A 117 1.38 -6.09 -20.96
N LYS A 118 1.20 -5.43 -22.12
CA LYS A 118 1.86 -5.80 -23.38
C LYS A 118 3.38 -5.71 -23.29
N LEU A 119 3.90 -4.65 -22.68
CA LEU A 119 5.35 -4.51 -22.48
C LEU A 119 5.89 -5.61 -21.56
N LYS A 120 5.15 -5.95 -20.50
CA LYS A 120 5.51 -7.05 -19.60
C LYS A 120 5.51 -8.40 -20.31
N GLU A 121 4.56 -8.62 -21.22
CA GLU A 121 4.48 -9.83 -22.03
C GLU A 121 5.71 -9.96 -22.94
N ILE A 122 6.07 -8.89 -23.66
CA ILE A 122 7.30 -8.84 -24.48
C ILE A 122 8.55 -9.19 -23.65
N CYS A 123 8.69 -8.63 -22.43
CA CYS A 123 9.82 -8.96 -21.56
C CYS A 123 9.85 -10.43 -21.11
N ASN A 124 8.69 -11.10 -21.05
CA ASN A 124 8.57 -12.46 -20.54
C ASN A 124 8.47 -13.53 -21.63
N THR A 125 8.44 -13.15 -22.91
CA THR A 125 8.41 -14.06 -24.06
C THR A 125 9.80 -14.08 -24.71
N PRO A 126 10.66 -15.08 -24.44
CA PRO A 126 12.02 -15.15 -24.96
C PRO A 126 12.10 -15.15 -26.49
N GLU A 127 11.08 -15.66 -27.17
CA GLU A 127 11.01 -15.76 -28.63
C GLU A 127 10.63 -14.43 -29.30
N HIS A 128 10.24 -13.41 -28.52
CA HIS A 128 9.87 -12.12 -29.05
C HIS A 128 11.12 -11.36 -29.50
N GLU A 129 11.15 -10.89 -30.74
CA GLU A 129 12.30 -10.21 -31.37
C GLU A 129 12.90 -9.07 -30.52
N LEU A 130 12.03 -8.34 -29.81
CA LEU A 130 12.42 -7.21 -28.95
C LEU A 130 12.75 -7.59 -27.50
N CYS A 131 12.67 -8.87 -27.10
CA CYS A 131 12.76 -9.29 -25.70
C CYS A 131 14.08 -8.83 -25.04
N ASP A 132 15.22 -9.15 -25.65
CA ASP A 132 16.54 -8.81 -25.10
C ASP A 132 16.76 -7.30 -25.00
N SER A 133 16.43 -6.56 -26.06
CA SER A 133 16.55 -5.10 -26.12
C SER A 133 15.68 -4.39 -25.09
N VAL A 134 14.46 -4.88 -24.84
CA VAL A 134 13.57 -4.29 -23.84
C VAL A 134 14.03 -4.66 -22.42
N ARG A 135 14.44 -5.91 -22.17
CA ARG A 135 14.94 -6.34 -20.86
C ARG A 135 16.20 -5.61 -20.43
N ALA A 136 17.06 -5.21 -21.36
CA ALA A 136 18.23 -4.38 -21.06
C ALA A 136 17.87 -2.98 -20.52
N CYS A 137 16.67 -2.49 -20.81
CA CYS A 137 16.21 -1.15 -20.46
C CYS A 137 15.30 -1.10 -19.21
N VAL A 138 14.98 -2.24 -18.60
CA VAL A 138 14.05 -2.31 -17.46
C VAL A 138 14.64 -3.12 -16.31
N SER A 139 14.49 -2.63 -15.08
CA SER A 139 14.69 -3.45 -13.87
C SER A 139 13.42 -4.24 -13.61
N VAL A 140 13.55 -5.56 -13.45
CA VAL A 140 12.43 -6.44 -13.11
C VAL A 140 12.65 -6.97 -11.70
N ASP A 141 11.93 -6.37 -10.75
CA ASP A 141 11.88 -6.84 -9.37
C ASP A 141 10.66 -7.72 -9.15
N TYR A 142 10.89 -8.94 -8.65
CA TYR A 142 9.81 -9.87 -8.29
C TYR A 142 9.52 -9.76 -6.81
N SER A 143 8.25 -9.51 -6.45
CA SER A 143 7.79 -9.51 -5.07
C SER A 143 6.52 -10.36 -4.93
N THR A 144 6.50 -11.26 -3.95
CA THR A 144 5.29 -11.99 -3.54
C THR A 144 4.72 -11.35 -2.28
N SER A 145 3.45 -10.98 -2.29
CA SER A 145 2.79 -10.31 -1.17
C SER A 145 1.47 -10.97 -0.81
N VAL A 146 1.15 -11.04 0.48
CA VAL A 146 -0.20 -11.39 0.95
C VAL A 146 -1.00 -10.11 1.11
N ARG A 147 -2.16 -10.02 0.45
CA ARG A 147 -3.12 -8.94 0.64
C ARG A 147 -4.23 -9.42 1.54
N TRP A 148 -4.49 -8.64 2.58
CA TRP A 148 -5.53 -8.93 3.56
C TRP A 148 -6.67 -7.92 3.42
N THR A 149 -7.89 -8.41 3.35
CA THR A 149 -9.11 -7.62 3.29
C THR A 149 -10.17 -8.31 4.14
N ALA A 150 -11.06 -7.54 4.78
CA ALA A 150 -12.17 -8.13 5.50
C ALA A 150 -13.09 -8.86 4.51
N GLU A 151 -13.52 -10.06 4.89
CA GLU A 151 -14.50 -10.82 4.12
C GLU A 151 -15.89 -10.21 4.30
N LYS A 152 -16.70 -10.16 3.24
CA LYS A 152 -18.08 -9.69 3.35
C LYS A 152 -18.93 -10.78 4.01
N PRO A 153 -19.81 -10.45 4.96
CA PRO A 153 -20.81 -11.40 5.44
C PRO A 153 -21.72 -11.79 4.28
N ALA A 154 -22.03 -13.08 4.18
CA ALA A 154 -23.00 -13.63 3.22
C ALA A 154 -24.42 -13.13 3.50
#